data_AF-A0AAE8MXU3-F1
#
_entry.id   AF-A0AAE8MXU3-F1
#
_cell.length_a   1.000
_cell.length_b   1.000
_cell.length_c   1.000
_cell.angle_alpha   90.00
_cell.angle_beta   90.00
_cell.angle_gamma   90.00
#
_symmetry.space_group_name_H-M   'P 1'
#
loop_
_entity.id
_entity.type
_entity.pdbx_description
1 polymer ?
#
loop_
_entity_poly.entity_id
_entity_poly.type
_entity_poly.pdbx_seq_one_letter_code
_entity_poly.pdbx_strand_id
1 'polypeptide(L)'
;MFSPAFKFNIRSVESLNTIHEISLPPSELSGPVSSFIWSPLSRKILIAADTQIRVFGALSSDFRAVIRVPPPAVAKPTLIRFGPDDSVVCAFSAFGLKFSIFSLSSAKVVEINNPKFYQPLSAPRWQGHDQHPYTHYVGSADIMASRLG
;
A
#
# COMPACT_ATOMS: atom_id res chain seq x y z
N MET A 1 -7.17 -2.30 -30.78
CA MET A 1 -5.96 -2.84 -30.12
C MET A 1 -6.39 -3.29 -28.72
N PHE A 2 -6.51 -4.59 -28.47
CA PHE A 2 -6.89 -5.11 -27.16
C PHE A 2 -5.69 -4.96 -26.22
N SER A 3 -5.82 -4.13 -25.18
CA SER A 3 -4.81 -4.08 -24.13
C SER A 3 -4.81 -5.45 -23.41
N PRO A 4 -3.64 -6.09 -23.20
CA PRO A 4 -3.59 -7.42 -22.59
C PRO A 4 -4.11 -7.35 -21.14
N ALA A 5 -4.93 -8.33 -20.76
CA ALA A 5 -5.36 -8.49 -19.38
C ALA A 5 -4.14 -8.74 -18.49
N PHE A 6 -4.10 -8.10 -17.32
CA PHE A 6 -3.04 -8.34 -16.35
C PHE A 6 -3.39 -9.60 -15.55
N LYS A 7 -2.53 -10.60 -15.59
CA LYS A 7 -2.73 -11.89 -14.91
C LYS A 7 -1.49 -12.27 -14.13
N PHE A 8 -1.70 -12.72 -12.89
CA PHE A 8 -0.65 -13.32 -12.08
C PHE A 8 -1.17 -14.53 -11.32
N ASN A 9 -0.25 -15.46 -11.07
CA ASN A 9 -0.53 -16.72 -10.41
C ASN A 9 0.28 -16.79 -9.12
N ILE A 10 -0.36 -17.34 -8.09
CA ILE A 10 0.28 -17.68 -6.83
C ILE A 10 0.45 -19.19 -6.85
N ARG A 11 1.67 -19.64 -6.57
CA ARG A 11 2.04 -21.05 -6.63
C ARG A 11 2.56 -21.50 -5.28
N SER A 12 2.25 -22.75 -4.93
CA SER A 12 2.96 -23.42 -3.83
C SER A 12 4.43 -23.58 -4.22
N VAL A 13 5.34 -23.26 -3.30
CA VAL A 13 6.79 -23.43 -3.53
C VAL A 13 7.15 -24.91 -3.61
N GLU A 14 6.51 -25.74 -2.80
CA GLU A 14 6.83 -27.17 -2.70
C GLU A 14 6.40 -27.95 -3.95
N SER A 15 5.19 -27.72 -4.45
CA SER A 15 4.62 -28.48 -5.57
C SER A 15 4.62 -27.74 -6.90
N LEU A 16 4.94 -26.43 -6.91
CA LEU A 16 4.80 -25.52 -8.05
C LEU A 16 3.40 -25.40 -8.63
N ASN A 17 2.41 -26.05 -8.01
CA ASN A 17 1.02 -25.98 -8.40
C ASN A 17 0.49 -24.57 -8.19
N THR A 18 -0.30 -24.08 -9.14
CA THR A 18 -1.05 -22.84 -8.99
C THR A 18 -2.13 -23.04 -7.93
N ILE A 19 -2.01 -22.33 -6.81
CA ILE A 19 -2.97 -22.37 -5.70
C ILE A 19 -4.01 -21.26 -5.81
N HIS A 20 -3.68 -20.17 -6.50
CA HIS A 20 -4.59 -19.06 -6.72
C HIS A 20 -4.21 -18.31 -8.00
N GLU A 21 -5.22 -17.89 -8.75
CA GLU A 21 -5.04 -17.14 -10.00
C GLU A 21 -5.84 -15.84 -9.91
N ILE A 22 -5.18 -14.72 -10.22
CA ILE A 22 -5.83 -13.41 -10.26
C ILE A 22 -5.66 -12.83 -11.65
N SER A 23 -6.78 -12.49 -12.26
CA SER A 23 -6.87 -11.82 -13.55
C SER A 23 -7.60 -10.49 -13.39
N LEU A 24 -7.05 -9.44 -13.99
CA LEU A 24 -7.59 -8.10 -13.99
C LEU A 24 -7.91 -7.67 -15.43
N PRO A 25 -9.13 -7.13 -15.66
CA PRO A 25 -9.44 -6.44 -16.89
C PRO A 25 -8.44 -5.31 -17.17
N PRO A 26 -8.14 -5.00 -18.44
CA PRO A 26 -7.20 -3.92 -18.77
C PRO A 26 -7.63 -2.54 -18.24
N SER A 27 -8.93 -2.31 -18.07
CA SER A 27 -9.48 -1.08 -17.48
C SER A 27 -9.18 -0.93 -15.99
N GLU A 28 -8.80 -2.01 -15.32
CA GLU A 28 -8.60 -2.03 -13.88
C GLU A 28 -7.19 -1.61 -13.47
N LEU A 29 -6.20 -1.74 -14.35
CA LEU A 29 -4.82 -1.36 -14.07
C LEU A 29 -4.33 -0.38 -15.14
N SER A 30 -4.32 0.91 -14.81
CA SER A 30 -3.87 1.95 -15.73
C SER A 30 -2.43 2.36 -15.44
N GLY A 31 -1.59 2.30 -16.46
CA GLY A 31 -0.18 2.71 -16.40
C GLY A 31 0.78 1.61 -15.93
N PRO A 32 2.09 1.91 -15.92
CA PRO A 32 3.12 0.94 -15.58
C PRO A 32 3.08 0.55 -14.10
N VAL A 33 3.21 -0.75 -13.84
CA VAL A 33 3.36 -1.29 -12.48
C VAL A 33 4.69 -0.85 -11.90
N SER A 34 4.66 -0.16 -10.76
CA SER A 34 5.84 0.27 -10.02
C SER A 34 6.14 -0.61 -8.81
N SER A 35 5.19 -1.42 -8.34
CA SER A 35 5.41 -2.32 -7.21
C SER A 35 4.51 -3.53 -7.27
N PHE A 36 5.07 -4.68 -6.87
CA PHE A 36 4.38 -5.94 -6.67
C PHE A 36 4.93 -6.57 -5.38
N ILE A 37 4.14 -6.59 -4.30
CA ILE A 37 4.64 -6.81 -2.94
C ILE A 37 3.74 -7.78 -2.18
N TRP A 38 4.35 -8.75 -1.49
CA TRP A 38 3.66 -9.59 -0.50
C TRP A 38 3.47 -8.86 0.83
N SER A 39 2.33 -9.09 1.46
CA SER A 39 2.12 -8.62 2.83
C SER A 39 3.01 -9.40 3.81
N PRO A 40 3.45 -8.81 4.92
CA PRO A 40 4.33 -9.45 5.91
C PRO A 40 3.84 -10.81 6.39
N LEU A 41 2.52 -10.98 6.54
CA LEU A 41 1.94 -12.25 6.99
C LEU A 41 1.51 -13.16 5.81
N SER A 42 1.93 -12.84 4.58
CA SER A 42 1.69 -13.61 3.36
C SER A 42 0.21 -13.84 3.01
N ARG A 43 -0.70 -13.03 3.56
CA ARG A 43 -2.14 -13.16 3.31
C ARG A 43 -2.63 -12.31 2.15
N LYS A 44 -1.88 -11.29 1.77
CA LYS A 44 -2.27 -10.32 0.74
C LYS A 44 -1.13 -10.02 -0.21
N ILE A 45 -1.49 -9.59 -1.41
CA ILE A 45 -0.57 -9.08 -2.42
C ILE A 45 -1.02 -7.68 -2.82
N LEU A 46 -0.06 -6.77 -2.90
CA LEU A 46 -0.26 -5.41 -3.36
C LEU A 46 0.38 -5.20 -4.73
N ILE A 47 -0.35 -4.50 -5.60
CA ILE A 47 0.11 -4.05 -6.90
C ILE A 47 -0.08 -2.55 -6.98
N ALA A 48 1.00 -1.81 -7.19
CA ALA A 48 0.94 -0.38 -7.42
C ALA A 48 1.19 -0.06 -8.89
N ALA A 49 0.27 0.70 -9.46
CA ALA A 49 0.40 1.36 -10.76
C ALA A 49 0.26 2.88 -10.55
N ASP A 50 0.28 3.64 -11.64
CA ASP A 50 0.47 5.10 -11.60
C ASP A 50 -0.49 5.85 -10.67
N THR A 51 -1.80 5.59 -10.81
CA THR A 51 -2.86 6.28 -10.04
C THR A 51 -3.61 5.34 -9.08
N GLN A 52 -3.21 4.07 -9.02
CA GLN A 52 -3.96 3.04 -8.30
C GLN A 52 -3.04 2.07 -7.59
N ILE A 53 -3.38 1.78 -6.34
CA ILE A 53 -2.82 0.69 -5.57
C ILE A 53 -3.95 -0.33 -5.35
N ARG A 54 -3.71 -1.58 -5.74
CA ARG A 54 -4.65 -2.67 -5.59
C ARG A 54 -4.12 -3.69 -4.60
N VAL A 55 -5.00 -4.20 -3.76
CA VAL A 55 -4.67 -5.24 -2.79
C VAL A 55 -5.60 -6.42 -2.98
N PHE A 56 -5.02 -7.62 -3.04
CA PHE A 56 -5.72 -8.89 -3.24
C PHE A 56 -5.43 -9.82 -2.07
N GLY A 57 -6.40 -10.67 -1.72
CA GLY A 57 -6.13 -11.86 -0.92
C GLY A 57 -5.21 -12.80 -1.69
N ALA A 58 -4.23 -13.40 -0.99
CA ALA A 58 -3.28 -14.32 -1.61
C ALA A 58 -3.84 -15.74 -1.76
N LEU A 59 -4.77 -16.14 -0.89
CA LEU A 59 -5.30 -17.50 -0.84
C LEU A 59 -6.81 -17.57 -1.17
N SER A 60 -7.52 -16.44 -1.10
CA SER A 60 -8.94 -16.36 -1.44
C SER A 60 -9.26 -15.14 -2.30
N SER A 61 -10.30 -15.28 -3.11
CA SER A 61 -10.80 -14.24 -4.00
C SER A 61 -11.66 -13.20 -3.30
N ASP A 62 -11.99 -13.42 -2.02
CA ASP A 62 -12.98 -12.67 -1.27
C ASP A 62 -12.50 -11.27 -0.89
N PHE A 63 -11.18 -11.11 -0.72
CA PHE A 63 -10.59 -9.83 -0.38
C PHE A 63 -10.04 -9.12 -1.62
N ARG A 64 -10.61 -7.94 -1.91
CA ARG A 64 -10.09 -6.99 -2.89
C ARG A 64 -10.26 -5.57 -2.38
N ALA A 65 -9.20 -4.76 -2.48
CA ALA A 65 -9.25 -3.34 -2.18
C ALA A 65 -8.58 -2.53 -3.29
N VAL A 66 -9.13 -1.34 -3.53
CA VAL A 66 -8.58 -0.39 -4.51
C VAL A 66 -8.40 0.95 -3.80
N ILE A 67 -7.15 1.40 -3.76
CA ILE A 67 -6.76 2.72 -3.26
C ILE A 67 -6.46 3.58 -4.48
N ARG A 68 -7.25 4.64 -4.68
CA ARG A 68 -7.04 5.61 -5.76
C ARG A 68 -6.22 6.78 -5.24
N VAL A 69 -5.16 7.12 -5.95
CA VAL A 69 -4.34 8.29 -5.66
C VAL A 69 -4.80 9.42 -6.59
N PRO A 70 -5.39 10.52 -6.07
CA PRO A 70 -5.93 11.60 -6.92
C PRO A 70 -4.86 12.28 -7.78
N PRO A 71 -5.10 12.50 -9.09
CA PRO A 71 -4.29 13.42 -9.91
C PRO A 71 -4.59 14.90 -9.56
N PRO A 72 -3.62 15.83 -9.69
CA PRO A 72 -2.22 15.63 -10.00
C PRO A 72 -1.49 15.36 -8.68
N ALA A 73 -1.23 14.10 -8.37
CA ALA A 73 -0.20 13.82 -7.39
C ALA A 73 1.08 14.34 -8.02
N VAL A 74 1.60 15.48 -7.55
CA VAL A 74 2.84 16.17 -7.99
C VAL A 74 4.09 15.25 -7.90
N ALA A 75 3.88 13.97 -7.59
CA ALA A 75 4.80 13.09 -6.93
C ALA A 75 4.16 11.68 -6.85
N LYS A 76 4.32 10.86 -7.91
CA LYS A 76 3.99 9.42 -7.89
C LYS A 76 4.49 8.80 -6.57
N PRO A 77 3.73 7.92 -5.90
CA PRO A 77 4.21 7.37 -4.64
C PRO A 77 5.55 6.65 -4.84
N THR A 78 6.60 7.09 -4.15
CA THR A 78 7.96 6.55 -4.32
C THR A 78 8.20 5.32 -3.47
N LEU A 79 7.46 5.17 -2.37
CA LEU A 79 7.53 4.02 -1.49
C LEU A 79 6.13 3.61 -1.06
N ILE A 80 5.78 2.35 -1.34
CA ILE A 80 4.53 1.72 -0.92
C ILE A 80 4.87 0.43 -0.19
N ARG A 81 4.27 0.23 0.98
CA ARG A 81 4.48 -0.97 1.82
C ARG A 81 3.21 -1.31 2.58
N PHE A 82 3.09 -2.57 2.97
CA PHE A 82 2.13 -2.98 3.99
C PHE A 82 2.63 -2.60 5.38
N GLY A 83 1.68 -2.47 6.31
CA GLY A 83 2.02 -2.55 7.72
C GLY A 83 2.24 -3.98 8.21
N PRO A 84 2.91 -4.16 9.38
CA PRO A 84 3.26 -5.45 9.98
C PRO A 84 2.12 -6.46 10.11
N ASP A 85 0.88 -6.02 10.24
CA ASP A 85 -0.29 -6.87 10.47
C ASP A 85 -1.16 -7.10 9.22
N ASP A 86 -0.72 -6.63 8.06
CA ASP A 86 -1.47 -6.62 6.80
C ASP A 86 -2.82 -5.86 6.86
N SER A 87 -3.05 -5.01 7.87
CA SER A 87 -4.31 -4.27 8.02
C SER A 87 -4.26 -2.89 7.34
N VAL A 88 -3.05 -2.37 7.12
CA VAL A 88 -2.82 -1.07 6.51
C VAL A 88 -1.85 -1.15 5.32
N VAL A 89 -2.01 -0.18 4.42
CA VAL A 89 -1.04 0.13 3.37
C VAL A 89 -0.52 1.54 3.62
N CYS A 90 0.79 1.69 3.61
CA CYS A 90 1.50 2.95 3.78
C CYS A 90 2.08 3.39 2.45
N ALA A 91 1.90 4.66 2.08
CA ALA A 91 2.45 5.25 0.86
C ALA A 91 3.08 6.60 1.13
N PHE A 92 4.27 6.83 0.56
CA PHE A 92 4.91 8.15 0.53
C PHE A 92 4.73 8.76 -0.84
N SER A 93 4.31 10.03 -0.91
CA SER A 93 4.45 10.80 -2.13
C SER A 93 5.93 10.96 -2.48
N ALA A 94 6.25 11.15 -3.76
CA ALA A 94 7.58 11.65 -4.14
C ALA A 94 8.00 12.87 -3.30
N PHE A 95 9.31 12.96 -3.10
CA PHE A 95 10.00 13.93 -2.23
C PHE A 95 9.66 13.83 -0.73
N GLY A 96 8.85 12.85 -0.32
CA GLY A 96 8.50 12.61 1.08
C GLY A 96 7.68 13.73 1.70
N LEU A 97 6.92 14.47 0.88
CA LEU A 97 6.10 15.60 1.33
C LEU A 97 4.77 15.15 1.96
N LYS A 98 4.34 13.93 1.68
CA LYS A 98 3.10 13.38 2.20
C LYS A 98 3.26 11.90 2.49
N PHE A 99 2.81 11.50 3.66
CA PHE A 99 2.72 10.11 4.09
C PHE A 99 1.26 9.75 4.32
N SER A 100 0.76 8.74 3.62
CA SER A 100 -0.63 8.29 3.72
C SER A 100 -0.68 6.86 4.27
N ILE A 101 -1.54 6.65 5.26
CA ILE A 101 -1.84 5.34 5.85
C ILE A 101 -3.29 4.99 5.49
N PHE A 102 -3.46 3.95 4.69
CA PHE A 102 -4.75 3.45 4.24
C PHE A 102 -5.15 2.23 5.07
N SER A 103 -6.26 2.30 5.80
CA SER A 103 -6.87 1.15 6.46
C SER A 103 -7.62 0.30 5.44
N LEU A 104 -7.26 -0.98 5.33
CA LEU A 104 -7.87 -1.93 4.41
C LEU A 104 -9.24 -2.43 4.87
N SER A 105 -9.53 -2.39 6.17
CA SER A 105 -10.82 -2.83 6.73
C SER A 105 -11.88 -1.73 6.67
N SER A 106 -11.48 -0.48 6.96
CA SER A 106 -12.42 0.63 7.07
C SER A 106 -12.47 1.52 5.83
N ALA A 107 -11.61 1.28 4.83
CA ALA A 107 -11.42 2.14 3.66
C ALA A 107 -11.16 3.63 4.02
N LYS A 108 -10.56 3.87 5.18
CA LYS A 108 -10.20 5.23 5.65
C LYS A 108 -8.74 5.50 5.38
N VAL A 109 -8.41 6.77 5.20
CA VAL A 109 -7.03 7.25 5.05
C VAL A 109 -6.69 8.25 6.15
N VAL A 110 -5.48 8.12 6.69
CA VAL A 110 -4.84 9.15 7.52
C VAL A 110 -3.69 9.71 6.72
N GLU A 111 -3.63 11.03 6.60
CA GLU A 111 -2.60 11.72 5.82
C GLU A 111 -1.77 12.62 6.73
N ILE A 112 -0.46 12.46 6.63
CA ILE A 112 0.54 13.20 7.37
C ILE A 112 1.33 14.02 6.35
N ASN A 113 1.09 15.33 6.33
CA ASN A 113 1.82 16.25 5.48
C ASN A 113 3.15 16.62 6.13
N ASN A 114 4.18 16.78 5.31
CA ASN A 114 5.54 17.15 5.72
C ASN A 114 6.11 16.24 6.82
N PRO A 115 6.13 14.91 6.65
CA PRO A 115 6.60 13.97 7.67
C PRO A 115 8.04 14.24 8.12
N LYS A 116 8.90 14.83 7.28
CA LYS A 116 10.26 15.27 7.66
C LYS A 116 10.29 16.29 8.80
N PHE A 117 9.18 16.96 9.09
CA PHE A 117 9.03 17.95 10.16
C PHE A 117 8.11 17.46 11.28
N TYR A 118 7.63 16.21 11.20
CA TYR A 118 6.82 15.63 12.26
C TYR A 118 7.71 15.25 13.43
N GLN A 119 7.54 15.94 14.55
CA GLN A 119 8.09 15.49 15.82
C GLN A 119 7.02 14.60 16.50
N PRO A 120 7.39 13.52 17.20
CA PRO A 120 6.42 12.66 17.90
C PRO A 120 5.47 13.42 18.84
N LEU A 121 5.89 14.60 19.31
CA LEU A 121 5.14 15.48 20.21
C LEU A 121 4.04 16.31 19.53
N SER A 122 4.07 16.47 18.21
CA SER A 122 3.08 17.27 17.45
C SER A 122 2.01 16.42 16.74
N ALA A 123 2.03 15.09 16.93
CA ALA A 123 0.96 14.23 16.46
C ALA A 123 -0.35 14.56 17.22
N PRO A 124 -1.47 14.85 16.52
CA PRO A 124 -2.74 15.02 17.19
C PRO A 124 -3.07 13.72 17.96
N ARG A 125 -3.29 13.85 19.27
CA ARG A 125 -3.73 12.73 20.11
C ARG A 125 -5.11 12.32 19.61
N TRP A 126 -5.17 11.22 18.88
CA TRP A 126 -6.44 10.67 18.46
C TRP A 126 -7.13 10.07 19.69
N GLN A 127 -8.16 10.73 20.20
CA GLN A 127 -9.02 10.24 21.27
C GLN A 127 -9.99 9.20 20.70
N GLY A 128 -9.44 8.07 20.27
CA GLY A 128 -10.17 6.84 19.98
C GLY A 128 -9.66 5.77 20.95
N HIS A 129 -10.56 4.95 21.46
CA HIS A 129 -10.31 3.97 22.53
C HIS A 129 -9.41 2.77 22.14
N ASP A 130 -8.58 2.95 21.10
CA ASP A 130 -7.74 1.92 20.50
C ASP A 130 -6.27 2.38 20.58
N GLN A 131 -5.48 1.69 21.41
CA GLN A 131 -4.08 2.02 21.67
C GLN A 131 -3.21 2.00 20.39
N HIS A 132 -2.74 3.18 19.99
CA HIS A 132 -1.58 3.52 19.16
C HIS A 132 -0.82 2.41 18.39
N PRO A 133 -1.33 1.94 17.23
CA PRO A 133 -0.48 1.24 16.26
C PRO A 133 0.29 2.21 15.35
N TYR A 134 -0.13 3.47 15.23
CA TYR A 134 0.36 4.39 14.19
C TYR A 134 1.70 5.09 14.49
N THR A 135 2.08 5.23 15.76
CA THR A 135 3.32 5.91 16.17
C THR A 135 4.57 5.14 15.70
N HIS A 136 4.50 3.80 15.63
CA HIS A 136 5.56 2.96 15.07
C HIS A 136 5.80 3.23 13.58
N TYR A 137 4.74 3.57 12.83
CA TYR A 137 4.85 3.88 11.41
C TYR A 137 5.47 5.25 11.18
N VAL A 138 5.20 6.23 12.06
CA VAL A 138 5.83 7.56 12.00
C VAL A 138 7.31 7.48 12.37
N GLY A 139 7.66 6.77 13.46
CA GLY A 139 9.08 6.55 13.80
C GLY A 139 9.82 5.76 12.72
N SER A 140 9.16 4.78 12.10
CA SER A 140 9.71 4.08 10.92
C SER A 140 9.80 4.99 9.70
N ALA A 141 8.85 5.92 9.52
CA ALA A 141 8.87 6.91 8.44
C ALA A 141 10.06 7.87 8.57
N ASP A 142 10.40 8.32 9.78
CA ASP A 142 11.59 9.15 10.04
C ASP A 142 12.90 8.40 9.74
N ILE A 143 12.99 7.14 10.17
CA ILE A 143 14.14 6.26 9.86
C ILE A 143 14.24 5.97 8.35
N MET A 144 13.11 5.85 7.64
CA MET A 144 13.11 5.62 6.19
C MET A 144 13.42 6.89 5.39
N ALA A 145 12.93 8.06 5.84
CA ALA A 145 13.20 9.34 5.19
C ALA A 145 14.67 9.77 5.30
N SER A 146 15.34 9.43 6.40
CA SER A 146 16.77 9.69 6.60
C SER A 146 17.71 8.82 5.76
N ARG A 147 17.24 7.68 5.24
CA ARG A 147 18.00 6.80 4.33
C ARG A 147 17.86 7.12 2.85
N LEU A 148 16.98 8.08 2.51
CA LEU A 148 16.72 8.53 1.14
C LEU A 148 17.38 9.90 0.83
N GLY A 149 18.28 10.36 1.69
CA GLY A 149 19.09 11.57 1.54
C GLY A 149 20.54 11.26 1.19
#